data_AF-A0A8J7MIE5-F1
#
_entry.id   AF-A0A8J7MIE5-F1
#
_cell.length_a   1.000
_cell.length_b   1.000
_cell.length_c   1.000
_cell.angle_alpha   90.00
_cell.angle_beta   90.00
_cell.angle_gamma   90.00
#
_symmetry.space_group_name_H-M   'P 1'
#
loop_
_entity.id
_entity.type
_entity.pdbx_description
1 polymer ?
#
loop_
_entity_poly.entity_id
_entity_poly.type
_entity_poly.pdbx_seq_one_letter_code
_entity_poly.pdbx_strand_id
1 'polypeptide(L)'
;MAKNWKTNLSPKKYVQRKARTLKMGKCYINSNWKEGGLAHVVVTRRHADGHYTYGVFLVDIWILGTKDCFCNIHYSKLSFQSFLEEMKEGLDQDEEIKEISYVLAHNIIYGANAFAEEHGIAPHPDFESSQYLLHEDTEDIPLIELEFGLKE
;
A
#
# COMPACT_ATOMS: atom_id res chain seq x y z
N MET A 1 -8.99 25.83 12.36
CA MET A 1 -8.95 24.99 13.57
C MET A 1 -9.35 23.58 13.16
N ALA A 2 -8.40 22.65 13.04
CA ALA A 2 -8.68 21.27 12.66
C ALA A 2 -9.41 20.56 13.81
N LYS A 3 -10.57 19.97 13.52
CA LYS A 3 -11.36 19.21 14.49
C LYS A 3 -10.58 17.93 14.82
N ASN A 4 -10.12 17.78 16.06
CA ASN A 4 -9.44 16.57 16.52
C ASN A 4 -10.36 15.34 16.36
N TRP A 5 -10.12 14.53 15.33
CA TRP A 5 -10.73 13.20 15.20
C TRP A 5 -10.15 12.29 16.29
N LYS A 6 -10.92 12.08 17.36
CA LYS A 6 -10.59 11.12 18.42
C LYS A 6 -11.28 9.79 18.13
N THR A 7 -10.53 8.84 17.61
CA THR A 7 -10.87 7.41 17.67
C THR A 7 -10.26 6.83 18.94
N ASN A 8 -11.03 6.03 19.70
CA ASN A 8 -10.51 5.24 20.83
C ASN A 8 -9.70 4.00 20.38
N LEU A 9 -9.60 3.76 19.07
CA LEU A 9 -8.82 2.68 18.47
C LEU A 9 -7.49 3.21 17.93
N SER A 10 -6.42 2.45 18.14
CA SER A 10 -5.16 2.66 17.42
C SER A 10 -5.37 2.51 15.91
N PRO A 11 -4.53 3.14 15.05
CA PRO A 11 -4.64 3.02 13.60
C PRO A 11 -4.76 1.57 13.11
N LYS A 12 -3.92 0.65 13.63
CA LYS A 12 -3.97 -0.79 13.31
C LYS A 12 -5.34 -1.41 13.60
N LYS A 13 -5.89 -1.19 14.80
CA LYS A 13 -7.22 -1.72 15.19
C LYS A 13 -8.35 -1.10 14.40
N TYR A 14 -8.24 0.18 14.03
CA TYR A 14 -9.21 0.83 13.16
C TYR A 14 -9.22 0.18 11.78
N VAL A 15 -8.04 0.02 11.17
CA VAL A 15 -7.87 -0.57 9.84
C VAL A 15 -8.45 -1.98 9.80
N GLN A 16 -8.07 -2.85 10.74
CA GLN A 16 -8.59 -4.23 10.84
C GLN A 16 -10.12 -4.31 10.88
N ARG A 17 -10.78 -3.33 11.52
CA ARG A 17 -12.23 -3.37 11.74
C ARG A 17 -13.05 -2.63 10.69
N LYS A 18 -12.46 -1.64 10.02
CA LYS A 18 -13.23 -0.64 9.25
C LYS A 18 -12.72 -0.43 7.84
N ALA A 19 -11.46 -0.72 7.52
CA ALA A 19 -10.87 -0.34 6.23
C ALA A 19 -11.64 -0.95 5.03
N ARG A 20 -12.03 -2.22 5.08
CA ARG A 20 -12.80 -2.88 4.00
C ARG A 20 -14.22 -2.32 3.80
N THR A 21 -14.79 -1.64 4.80
CA THR A 21 -16.09 -0.97 4.66
C THR A 21 -16.01 0.37 3.92
N LEU A 22 -14.81 0.92 3.78
CA LEU A 22 -14.58 2.19 3.10
C LEU A 22 -14.45 1.96 1.59
N LYS A 23 -14.89 2.95 0.81
CA LYS A 23 -14.78 2.91 -0.65
C LYS A 23 -13.29 2.91 -1.05
N MET A 24 -12.95 2.09 -2.04
CA MET A 24 -11.60 2.10 -2.61
C MET A 24 -11.27 3.46 -3.24
N GLY A 25 -10.09 3.97 -2.93
CA GLY A 25 -9.55 5.21 -3.49
C GLY A 25 -8.53 4.94 -4.60
N LYS A 26 -7.68 5.93 -4.86
CA LYS A 26 -6.57 5.81 -5.81
C LYS A 26 -5.41 5.06 -5.18
N CYS A 27 -4.60 4.42 -6.02
CA CYS A 27 -3.35 3.78 -5.60
C CYS A 27 -2.17 4.46 -6.30
N TYR A 28 -1.00 4.42 -5.67
CA TYR A 28 0.20 5.08 -6.16
C TYR A 28 1.43 4.18 -6.01
N ILE A 29 2.44 4.40 -6.83
CA ILE A 29 3.72 3.67 -6.81
C ILE A 29 4.87 4.56 -7.32
N ASN A 30 6.11 4.32 -6.88
CA ASN A 30 7.31 4.90 -7.50
C ASN A 30 7.51 4.34 -8.91
N SER A 31 8.09 5.14 -9.82
CA SER A 31 8.14 4.83 -11.25
C SER A 31 9.13 3.73 -11.65
N ASN A 32 10.21 3.55 -10.89
CA ASN A 32 11.30 2.60 -11.16
C ASN A 32 11.14 1.25 -10.45
N TRP A 33 9.96 0.97 -9.88
CA TRP A 33 9.76 -0.18 -9.00
C TRP A 33 10.13 -1.54 -9.61
N LYS A 34 10.06 -1.68 -10.94
CA LYS A 34 10.44 -2.91 -11.64
C LYS A 34 11.95 -3.08 -11.72
N GLU A 35 12.64 -2.02 -12.14
CA GLU A 35 14.08 -2.02 -12.36
C GLU A 35 14.85 -1.94 -11.03
N GLY A 36 14.31 -1.21 -10.06
CA GLY A 36 14.90 -1.03 -8.73
C GLY A 36 14.55 -2.13 -7.73
N GLY A 37 13.61 -3.03 -8.05
CA GLY A 37 13.21 -4.14 -7.19
C GLY A 37 12.40 -3.77 -5.95
N LEU A 38 12.19 -2.47 -5.70
CA LEU A 38 11.47 -1.95 -4.55
C LEU A 38 10.28 -1.10 -5.01
N ALA A 39 9.07 -1.58 -4.71
CA ALA A 39 7.83 -0.90 -4.96
C ALA A 39 7.31 -0.21 -3.68
N HIS A 40 7.26 1.11 -3.69
CA HIS A 40 6.61 1.95 -2.68
C HIS A 40 5.13 2.11 -3.04
N VAL A 41 4.31 1.13 -2.68
CA VAL A 41 2.89 1.10 -3.03
C VAL A 41 2.06 1.83 -1.97
N VAL A 42 1.26 2.81 -2.39
CA VAL A 42 0.27 3.47 -1.54
C VAL A 42 -1.13 3.03 -1.94
N VAL A 43 -1.90 2.49 -1.01
CA VAL A 43 -3.31 2.11 -1.21
C VAL A 43 -4.20 2.98 -0.35
N THR A 44 -5.20 3.63 -0.95
CA THR A 44 -6.09 4.54 -0.23
C THR A 44 -7.52 4.01 -0.15
N ARG A 45 -8.20 4.34 0.95
CA ARG A 45 -9.63 4.16 1.20
C ARG A 45 -10.23 5.53 1.49
N ARG A 46 -11.40 5.82 0.92
CA ARG A 46 -12.06 7.12 1.04
C ARG A 46 -13.22 7.08 2.03
N HIS A 47 -13.24 8.04 2.94
CA HIS A 47 -14.33 8.28 3.89
C HIS A 47 -15.44 9.10 3.22
N ALA A 48 -16.66 9.02 3.76
CA ALA A 48 -17.81 9.77 3.23
C ALA A 48 -17.62 11.30 3.34
N ASP A 49 -16.85 11.75 4.33
CA ASP A 49 -16.52 13.16 4.58
C ASP A 49 -15.33 13.68 3.75
N GLY A 50 -14.77 12.85 2.87
CA GLY A 50 -13.65 13.20 1.99
C GLY A 50 -12.26 13.00 2.58
N HIS A 51 -12.13 12.50 3.82
CA HIS A 51 -10.84 12.07 4.37
C HIS A 51 -10.38 10.75 3.76
N TYR A 52 -9.11 10.42 3.99
CA TYR A 52 -8.47 9.19 3.55
C TYR A 52 -8.00 8.36 4.74
N THR A 53 -8.16 7.05 4.62
CA THR A 53 -7.28 6.09 5.31
C THR A 53 -6.39 5.50 4.24
N TYR A 54 -5.08 5.42 4.46
CA TYR A 54 -4.17 4.85 3.48
C TYR A 54 -3.09 4.00 4.14
N GLY A 55 -2.56 3.08 3.36
CA GLY A 55 -1.44 2.23 3.74
C GLY A 55 -0.30 2.45 2.78
N VAL A 56 0.91 2.36 3.31
CA VAL A 56 2.15 2.40 2.54
C VAL A 56 2.80 1.04 2.70
N PHE A 57 3.15 0.42 1.59
CA PHE A 57 3.76 -0.90 1.52
C PHE A 57 5.07 -0.76 0.74
N LEU A 58 6.19 -1.00 1.40
CA LEU A 58 7.46 -1.20 0.73
C LEU A 58 7.57 -2.68 0.37
N VAL A 59 7.43 -2.98 -0.91
CA VAL A 59 7.42 -4.34 -1.44
C VAL A 59 8.70 -4.59 -2.21
N ASP A 60 9.46 -5.58 -1.75
CA ASP A 60 10.61 -6.13 -2.45
C ASP A 60 10.11 -7.22 -3.41
N ILE A 61 10.15 -6.94 -4.71
CA ILE A 61 9.65 -7.85 -5.75
C ILE A 61 10.69 -8.92 -6.12
N TRP A 62 11.91 -8.84 -5.60
CA TRP A 62 12.98 -9.79 -5.91
C TRP A 62 13.08 -10.91 -4.88
N ILE A 63 12.78 -10.68 -3.61
CA ILE A 63 12.87 -11.74 -2.60
C ILE A 63 11.98 -11.58 -1.37
N LEU A 64 11.95 -10.41 -0.73
CA LEU A 64 11.40 -10.31 0.63
C LEU A 64 9.87 -10.19 0.69
N GLY A 65 9.20 -9.91 -0.43
CA GLY A 65 7.80 -9.53 -0.41
C GLY A 65 7.62 -8.19 0.32
N THR A 66 6.57 -8.05 1.13
CA THR A 66 6.33 -6.83 1.92
C THR A 66 7.41 -6.68 2.99
N LYS A 67 8.39 -5.83 2.70
CA LYS A 67 9.55 -5.54 3.55
C LYS A 67 9.24 -4.62 4.72
N ASP A 68 8.37 -3.64 4.50
CA ASP A 68 7.86 -2.74 5.54
C ASP A 68 6.47 -2.23 5.16
N CYS A 69 5.62 -1.92 6.14
CA CYS A 69 4.34 -1.28 5.89
C CYS A 69 3.76 -0.58 7.12
N PHE A 70 2.96 0.45 6.88
CA PHE A 70 2.20 1.14 7.92
C PHE A 70 0.88 1.68 7.41
N CYS A 71 0.02 2.16 8.30
CA CYS A 71 -1.27 2.73 7.97
C CYS A 71 -1.54 4.05 8.68
N ASN A 72 -2.16 4.97 7.95
CA ASN A 72 -2.61 6.26 8.42
C ASN A 72 -4.12 6.39 8.25
N ILE A 73 -4.79 7.00 9.23
CA ILE A 73 -6.26 7.07 9.28
C ILE A 73 -6.74 8.51 9.33
N HIS A 74 -7.86 8.78 8.65
CA HIS A 74 -8.57 10.07 8.70
C HIS A 74 -7.70 11.28 8.29
N TYR A 75 -6.89 11.12 7.25
CA TYR A 75 -6.09 12.22 6.70
C TYR A 75 -6.95 13.11 5.81
N SER A 76 -6.81 14.43 5.98
CA SER A 76 -7.46 15.38 5.08
C SER A 76 -6.89 15.23 3.67
N LYS A 77 -7.63 15.70 2.65
CA LYS A 77 -7.11 15.73 1.27
C LYS A 77 -5.79 16.49 1.17
N LEU A 78 -5.67 17.63 1.85
CA LEU A 78 -4.45 18.43 1.85
C LEU A 78 -3.28 17.68 2.51
N SER A 79 -3.51 17.10 3.69
CA SER A 79 -2.48 16.30 4.39
C SER A 79 -2.02 15.10 3.57
N PHE A 80 -2.94 14.44 2.87
CA PHE A 80 -2.59 13.34 1.98
C PHE A 80 -1.78 13.81 0.75
N GLN A 81 -2.11 14.98 0.19
CA GLN A 81 -1.34 15.58 -0.90
C GLN A 81 0.08 15.96 -0.46
N SER A 82 0.24 16.58 0.72
CA SER A 82 1.56 16.87 1.30
C SER A 82 2.38 15.60 1.49
N PHE A 83 1.76 14.53 2.00
CA PHE A 83 2.43 13.23 2.13
C PHE A 83 2.93 12.68 0.78
N LEU A 84 2.14 12.79 -0.29
CA LEU A 84 2.58 12.33 -1.62
C LEU A 84 3.75 13.17 -2.17
N GLU A 85 3.77 14.48 -1.89
CA GLU A 85 4.90 15.34 -2.28
C GLU A 85 6.15 15.00 -1.47
N GLU A 86 6.05 14.84 -0.15
CA GLU A 86 7.16 14.40 0.70
C GLU A 86 7.70 13.02 0.26
N MET A 87 6.81 12.10 -0.12
CA MET A 87 7.22 10.80 -0.65
C MET A 87 7.98 10.93 -1.98
N LYS A 88 7.55 11.86 -2.85
CA LYS A 88 8.23 12.15 -4.12
C LYS A 88 9.59 12.81 -3.90
N GLU A 89 9.71 13.73 -2.95
CA GLU A 89 10.99 14.37 -2.58
C GLU A 89 12.03 13.38 -2.05
N GLY A 90 11.57 12.24 -1.52
CA GLY A 90 12.43 11.15 -1.06
C GLY A 90 12.91 10.19 -2.16
N LEU A 91 12.47 10.35 -3.40
CA LEU A 91 12.90 9.54 -4.54
C LEU A 91 14.08 10.18 -5.29
N ASP A 92 14.73 9.42 -6.17
CA ASP A 92 15.76 9.93 -7.07
C ASP A 92 15.17 10.97 -8.05
N GLN A 93 16.01 11.87 -8.57
CA GLN A 93 15.57 13.04 -9.36
C GLN A 93 14.75 12.69 -10.61
N ASP A 94 15.00 11.52 -11.21
CA ASP A 94 14.30 11.05 -12.41
C ASP A 94 13.10 10.15 -12.10
N GLU A 95 12.78 9.96 -10.82
CA GLU A 95 11.67 9.14 -10.37
C GLU A 95 10.40 9.96 -10.07
N GLU A 96 9.26 9.29 -10.21
CA GLU A 96 7.95 9.89 -10.02
C GLU A 96 7.02 8.97 -9.22
N ILE A 97 6.06 9.58 -8.54
CA ILE A 97 4.91 8.86 -7.99
C ILE A 97 3.80 8.79 -9.04
N LYS A 98 3.53 7.58 -9.53
CA LYS A 98 2.51 7.30 -10.54
C LYS A 98 1.24 6.78 -9.90
N GLU A 99 0.09 7.27 -10.38
CA GLU A 99 -1.20 6.66 -10.06
C GLU A 99 -1.34 5.32 -10.81
N ILE A 100 -1.78 4.29 -10.12
CA ILE A 100 -1.99 2.94 -10.66
C ILE A 100 -3.38 2.41 -10.32
N SER A 101 -3.80 1.37 -11.05
CA SER A 101 -5.02 0.65 -10.71
C SER A 101 -4.87 -0.07 -9.37
N TYR A 102 -5.99 -0.22 -8.67
CA TYR A 102 -6.02 -1.05 -7.47
C TYR A 102 -5.62 -2.51 -7.74
N VAL A 103 -6.01 -3.04 -8.91
CA VAL A 103 -5.67 -4.41 -9.34
C VAL A 103 -4.15 -4.58 -9.42
N LEU A 104 -3.43 -3.62 -10.01
CA LEU A 104 -1.97 -3.68 -10.08
C LEU A 104 -1.33 -3.59 -8.68
N ALA A 105 -1.78 -2.67 -7.84
CA ALA A 105 -1.28 -2.55 -6.47
C ALA A 105 -1.46 -3.85 -5.66
N HIS A 106 -2.64 -4.47 -5.79
CA HIS A 106 -2.98 -5.73 -5.12
C HIS A 106 -2.11 -6.89 -5.62
N ASN A 107 -1.96 -7.06 -6.94
CA ASN A 107 -1.11 -8.10 -7.53
C ASN A 107 0.38 -7.92 -7.18
N ILE A 108 0.90 -6.69 -7.10
CA ILE A 108 2.29 -6.44 -6.68
C ILE A 108 2.49 -6.91 -5.23
N ILE A 109 1.60 -6.51 -4.32
CA ILE A 109 1.75 -6.81 -2.89
C ILE A 109 1.58 -8.30 -2.62
N TYR A 110 0.48 -8.90 -3.07
CA TYR A 110 0.20 -10.31 -2.80
C TYR A 110 1.10 -11.24 -3.61
N GLY A 111 1.40 -10.92 -4.87
CA GLY A 111 2.31 -11.72 -5.70
C GLY A 111 3.73 -11.76 -5.14
N ALA A 112 4.27 -10.63 -4.68
CA ALA A 112 5.59 -10.60 -4.07
C ALA A 112 5.61 -11.36 -2.72
N ASN A 113 4.54 -11.25 -1.93
CA ASN A 113 4.41 -12.02 -0.67
C ASN A 113 4.34 -13.52 -0.94
N ALA A 114 3.58 -13.97 -1.93
CA ALA A 114 3.47 -15.37 -2.32
C ALA A 114 4.83 -15.92 -2.78
N PHE A 115 5.55 -15.16 -3.62
CA PHE A 115 6.90 -15.51 -4.04
C PHE A 115 7.87 -15.64 -2.86
N ALA A 116 7.84 -14.69 -1.91
CA ALA A 116 8.66 -14.74 -0.70
C ALA A 116 8.32 -15.95 0.18
N GLU A 117 7.03 -16.29 0.29
CA GLU A 117 6.54 -17.42 1.08
C GLU A 117 7.00 -18.78 0.51
N GLU A 118 7.07 -18.93 -0.81
CA GLU A 118 7.67 -20.10 -1.46
C GLU A 118 9.14 -20.33 -1.05
N HIS A 119 9.82 -19.26 -0.63
CA HIS A 119 11.20 -19.28 -0.12
C HIS A 119 11.28 -19.25 1.42
N GLY A 120 10.15 -19.41 2.11
CA GLY A 120 10.08 -19.45 3.58
C GLY A 120 10.19 -18.08 4.26
N ILE A 121 9.95 -16.99 3.53
CA ILE A 121 10.00 -15.61 4.05
C ILE A 121 8.57 -15.10 4.23
N ALA A 122 8.19 -14.82 5.47
CA ALA A 122 6.92 -14.18 5.79
C ALA A 122 6.99 -12.66 5.54
N PRO A 123 5.89 -12.01 5.16
CA PRO A 123 5.83 -10.55 5.07
C PRO A 123 6.08 -9.89 6.43
N HIS A 124 6.48 -8.62 6.42
CA HIS A 124 6.69 -7.83 7.63
C HIS A 124 5.51 -7.94 8.61
N PRO A 125 5.72 -8.08 9.94
CA PRO A 125 4.64 -8.32 10.90
C PRO A 125 3.48 -7.31 10.86
N ASP A 126 3.78 -6.05 10.55
CA ASP A 126 2.74 -5.01 10.43
C ASP A 126 1.75 -5.26 9.27
N PHE A 127 2.12 -6.14 8.33
CA PHE A 127 1.26 -6.62 7.25
C PHE A 127 0.01 -7.30 7.78
N GLU A 128 0.10 -8.00 8.93
CA GLU A 128 -1.04 -8.64 9.59
C GLU A 128 -2.22 -7.67 9.74
N SER A 129 -1.91 -6.41 10.06
CA SER A 129 -2.91 -5.35 10.23
C SER A 129 -3.15 -4.52 8.98
N SER A 130 -2.11 -4.22 8.20
CA SER A 130 -2.23 -3.31 7.05
C SER A 130 -2.92 -3.95 5.84
N GLN A 131 -2.86 -5.28 5.70
CA GLN A 131 -3.55 -6.03 4.65
C GLN A 131 -5.06 -5.80 4.62
N TYR A 132 -5.69 -5.35 5.72
CA TYR A 132 -7.11 -5.03 5.74
C TYR A 132 -7.48 -3.79 4.92
N LEU A 133 -6.49 -3.02 4.45
CA LEU A 133 -6.72 -2.01 3.40
C LEU A 133 -6.98 -2.63 2.03
N LEU A 134 -6.47 -3.84 1.83
CA LEU A 134 -6.67 -4.64 0.63
C LEU A 134 -7.94 -5.50 0.79
N HIS A 135 -8.57 -5.82 -0.34
CA HIS A 135 -9.44 -6.97 -0.44
C HIS A 135 -8.61 -8.23 -0.26
N GLU A 136 -9.28 -9.27 0.23
CA GLU A 136 -8.68 -10.60 0.33
C GLU A 136 -8.25 -11.06 -1.06
N ASP A 137 -7.13 -11.77 -1.10
CA ASP A 137 -6.60 -12.33 -2.33
C ASP A 137 -7.46 -13.52 -2.77
N THR A 138 -8.37 -13.24 -3.69
CA THR A 138 -9.42 -14.14 -4.16
C THR A 138 -9.64 -13.89 -5.65
N GLU A 139 -10.36 -14.78 -6.31
CA GLU A 139 -10.65 -14.69 -7.75
C GLU A 139 -11.47 -13.45 -8.17
N ASP A 140 -12.03 -12.72 -7.19
CA ASP A 140 -12.74 -11.45 -7.43
C ASP A 140 -11.80 -10.33 -7.95
N ILE A 141 -10.49 -10.44 -7.70
CA ILE A 141 -9.49 -9.51 -8.22
C ILE A 141 -8.82 -10.14 -9.45
N PRO A 142 -8.85 -9.47 -10.62
CA PRO A 142 -8.18 -10.01 -11.81
C PRO A 142 -6.69 -10.23 -11.57
N LEU A 143 -6.21 -11.41 -11.92
CA LEU A 143 -4.78 -11.73 -11.89
C LEU A 143 -4.05 -10.99 -13.02
N ILE A 144 -2.96 -10.33 -12.67
CA ILE A 144 -2.01 -9.75 -13.63
C ILE A 144 -0.74 -10.57 -13.54
N GLU A 145 -0.27 -11.08 -14.67
CA GLU A 145 1.02 -11.77 -14.75
C GLU A 145 2.15 -10.76 -14.50
N LEU A 146 2.80 -10.91 -13.34
CA LEU A 146 3.95 -10.13 -12.91
C LEU A 146 5.12 -11.07 -12.68
N GLU A 147 6.31 -10.61 -13.03
CA GLU A 147 7.54 -11.34 -12.77
C GLU A 147 8.10 -10.94 -11.40
N PHE A 148 8.37 -11.93 -10.57
CA PHE A 148 9.02 -11.79 -9.26
C PHE A 148 10.34 -12.58 -9.27
N GLY A 149 11.28 -12.15 -8.44
CA GLY A 149 12.65 -12.66 -8.48
C GLY A 149 13.59 -11.78 -9.30
N LEU A 150 14.88 -11.80 -8.95
CA LEU A 150 15.91 -11.16 -9.76
C LEU A 150 16.19 -12.04 -10.99
N LYS A 151 16.12 -11.47 -12.19
CA LYS A 151 16.57 -12.15 -13.41
C LYS A 151 18.10 -12.10 -13.47
N GLU A 152 18.73 -13.28 -13.58
CA GLU A 152 20.17 -13.43 -13.85
C GLU A 152 20.54 -12.95 -15.27
#